data_AF-A0A0R3KJE9-F1
#
_entry.id   AF-A0A0R3KJE9-F1
#
_cell.length_a   1.000
_cell.length_b   1.000
_cell.length_c   1.000
_cell.angle_alpha   90.00
_cell.angle_beta   90.00
_cell.angle_gamma   90.00
#
_symmetry.space_group_name_H-M   'P 1'
#
loop_
_entity.id
_entity.type
_entity.pdbx_description
1 polymer ?
#
loop_
_entity_poly.entity_id
_entity_poly.type
_entity_poly.pdbx_seq_one_letter_code
_entity_poly.pdbx_strand_id
1 'polypeptide(L)'
;MKPVSDANMNVDVNNNPPNPKAAGPHEKRGFDTPFFAAPGIFDGLAEQNLIRAQQNIEKMKMASAAINDALREAYSANAKGAADYAAKVIEFSGANTSSALDFLTDLVSTKLPSEILQLAAAQGCKNFQATAAQSRELWVLTRKVASETADPIKKSFASVLQKAA
;
A
#
# COMPACT_ATOMS: atom_id res chain seq x y z
N MET A 1 22.25 61.26 16.29
CA MET A 1 21.80 61.99 15.09
C MET A 1 20.61 61.26 14.47
N LYS A 2 19.46 61.93 14.37
CA LYS A 2 18.40 61.72 13.35
C LYS A 2 18.60 62.80 12.26
N PRO A 3 17.93 62.88 11.08
CA PRO A 3 16.89 62.03 10.43
C PRO A 3 17.06 61.90 8.87
N VAL A 4 15.97 61.51 8.16
CA VAL A 4 15.57 61.89 6.76
C VAL A 4 16.23 61.14 5.58
N SER A 5 15.60 60.84 4.45
CA SER A 5 14.20 60.68 3.98
C SER A 5 14.31 60.41 2.46
N ASP A 6 13.28 59.78 1.90
CA ASP A 6 12.80 59.85 0.51
C ASP A 6 13.78 59.78 -0.67
N ALA A 7 13.64 58.72 -1.47
CA ALA A 7 13.64 58.86 -2.93
C ALA A 7 12.89 57.68 -3.57
N ASN A 8 11.57 57.81 -3.65
CA ASN A 8 10.83 57.28 -4.79
C ASN A 8 11.21 58.14 -6.00
N MET A 9 11.84 57.56 -7.02
CA MET A 9 11.75 58.06 -8.39
C MET A 9 11.72 56.88 -9.36
N ASN A 10 10.50 56.49 -9.71
CA ASN A 10 10.22 55.98 -11.03
C ASN A 10 10.50 57.11 -12.05
N VAL A 11 11.38 56.85 -13.02
CA VAL A 11 11.46 57.61 -14.26
C VAL A 11 11.44 56.62 -15.42
N ASP A 12 10.23 56.25 -15.82
CA ASP A 12 9.89 55.79 -17.15
C ASP A 12 10.13 56.93 -18.15
N VAL A 13 11.18 56.87 -18.97
CA VAL A 13 11.19 57.44 -20.32
C VAL A 13 12.22 56.68 -21.16
N ASN A 14 11.80 55.89 -22.15
CA ASN A 14 11.95 56.27 -23.57
C ASN A 14 11.62 55.13 -24.55
N ASN A 15 10.50 55.33 -25.25
CA ASN A 15 10.15 55.05 -26.64
C ASN A 15 11.08 54.16 -27.52
N ASN A 16 10.49 53.04 -27.97
CA ASN A 16 10.89 52.02 -28.97
C ASN A 16 11.40 52.55 -30.34
N PRO A 17 11.83 51.73 -31.35
CA PRO A 17 12.54 50.42 -31.42
C PRO A 17 13.81 50.50 -32.35
N PRO A 18 14.68 49.46 -32.45
CA PRO A 18 14.56 48.50 -33.57
C PRO A 18 14.89 47.03 -33.22
N ASN A 19 14.00 46.17 -33.72
CA ASN A 19 14.12 44.75 -34.08
C ASN A 19 15.40 44.44 -34.93
N PRO A 20 15.75 43.20 -35.36
CA PRO A 20 15.47 41.81 -34.93
C PRO A 20 16.78 40.98 -34.81
N LYS A 21 17.12 40.34 -33.67
CA LYS A 21 18.15 39.29 -33.68
C LYS A 21 17.85 38.10 -32.77
N ALA A 22 17.87 36.94 -33.41
CA ALA A 22 18.08 35.58 -32.91
C ALA A 22 16.91 34.86 -32.19
N ALA A 23 16.07 34.21 -33.00
CA ALA A 23 15.55 32.87 -32.70
C ALA A 23 16.72 31.94 -32.31
N GLY A 24 16.64 30.96 -31.40
CA GLY A 24 15.63 30.30 -30.57
C GLY A 24 16.39 29.17 -29.82
N PRO A 25 15.77 28.05 -29.42
CA PRO A 25 14.44 27.82 -28.89
C PRO A 25 14.46 27.70 -27.36
N HIS A 26 13.40 28.19 -26.71
CA HIS A 26 13.16 27.93 -25.30
C HIS A 26 13.18 26.42 -25.01
N GLU A 27 14.03 26.08 -24.05
CA GLU A 27 14.18 24.79 -23.42
C GLU A 27 12.80 24.21 -23.07
N LYS A 28 12.36 23.22 -23.84
CA LYS A 28 11.20 22.40 -23.51
C LYS A 28 11.56 21.55 -22.29
N ARG A 29 11.30 22.10 -21.10
CA ARG A 29 11.30 21.37 -19.84
C ARG A 29 10.37 20.16 -19.99
N GLY A 30 10.96 18.97 -20.04
CA GLY A 30 10.27 17.71 -20.31
C GLY A 30 9.16 17.44 -19.30
N PHE A 31 7.93 17.78 -19.69
CA PHE A 31 6.69 17.32 -19.08
C PHE A 31 5.61 17.11 -20.14
N ASP A 32 6.02 16.76 -21.37
CA ASP A 32 5.12 16.58 -22.52
C ASP A 32 5.00 15.11 -22.97
N THR A 33 5.52 14.16 -22.19
CA THR A 33 5.16 12.75 -22.35
C THR A 33 4.06 12.43 -21.35
N PRO A 34 2.81 12.14 -21.81
CA PRO A 34 1.82 11.52 -20.95
C PRO A 34 2.46 10.32 -20.29
N PHE A 35 2.27 10.13 -18.98
CA PHE A 35 2.75 8.95 -18.24
C PHE A 35 2.36 7.62 -18.94
N PHE A 36 1.34 7.66 -19.79
CA PHE A 36 0.81 6.56 -20.59
C PHE A 36 1.53 6.32 -21.94
N ALA A 37 2.47 7.18 -22.36
CA ALA A 37 3.09 7.15 -23.68
C ALA A 37 4.45 6.40 -23.74
N ALA A 38 4.84 5.69 -22.67
CA ALA A 38 6.10 4.95 -22.61
C ALA A 38 5.84 3.42 -22.49
N PRO A 39 5.69 2.70 -23.61
CA PRO A 39 5.43 1.25 -23.62
C PRO A 39 6.45 0.44 -22.79
N GLY A 40 7.73 0.81 -22.84
CA GLY A 40 8.80 0.09 -22.12
C GLY A 40 8.75 0.19 -20.58
N ILE A 41 8.07 1.20 -20.02
CA ILE A 41 7.87 1.28 -18.56
C ILE A 41 6.86 0.20 -18.12
N PHE A 42 5.87 -0.10 -18.96
CA PHE A 42 4.87 -1.12 -18.69
C PHE A 42 5.42 -2.54 -18.87
N ASP A 43 6.30 -2.77 -19.85
CA ASP A 43 6.92 -4.10 -20.07
C ASP A 43 7.79 -4.52 -18.87
N GLY A 44 8.70 -3.65 -18.42
CA GLY A 44 9.53 -3.94 -17.24
C GLY A 44 8.73 -4.05 -15.94
N LEU A 45 7.64 -3.30 -15.81
CA LEU A 45 6.68 -3.46 -14.70
C LEU A 45 5.95 -4.81 -14.80
N ALA A 46 5.53 -5.23 -15.99
CA ALA A 46 4.80 -6.49 -16.19
C ALA A 46 5.66 -7.70 -15.81
N GLU A 47 6.91 -7.75 -16.26
CA GLU A 47 7.86 -8.81 -15.89
C GLU A 47 8.11 -8.84 -14.38
N GLN A 48 8.32 -7.69 -13.76
CA GLN A 48 8.55 -7.61 -12.33
C GLN A 48 7.30 -7.98 -11.51
N ASN A 49 6.11 -7.64 -11.98
CA ASN A 49 4.85 -8.05 -11.35
C ASN A 49 4.61 -9.55 -11.48
N LEU A 50 4.98 -10.18 -12.61
CA LEU A 50 4.90 -11.62 -12.78
C LEU A 50 5.84 -12.36 -11.82
N ILE A 51 7.10 -11.92 -11.71
CA ILE A 51 8.06 -12.48 -10.75
C ILE A 51 7.55 -12.31 -9.31
N ARG A 52 7.02 -11.13 -8.98
CA ARG A 52 6.39 -10.88 -7.65
C ARG A 52 5.19 -11.79 -7.41
N ALA A 53 4.34 -12.03 -8.41
CA ALA A 53 3.20 -12.91 -8.28
C ALA A 53 3.63 -14.35 -7.99
N GLN A 54 4.61 -14.87 -8.73
CA GLN A 54 5.17 -16.21 -8.49
C GLN A 54 5.79 -16.34 -7.09
N GLN A 55 6.58 -15.35 -6.68
CA GLN A 55 7.16 -15.31 -5.33
C GLN A 55 6.09 -15.26 -4.24
N ASN A 56 5.01 -14.51 -4.45
CA ASN A 56 3.91 -14.41 -3.50
C ASN A 56 3.09 -15.70 -3.42
N ILE A 57 2.88 -16.41 -4.54
CA ILE A 57 2.23 -17.72 -4.57
C ILE A 57 3.03 -18.73 -3.73
N GLU A 58 4.35 -18.80 -3.93
CA GLU A 58 5.18 -19.74 -3.18
C GLU A 58 5.22 -19.40 -1.69
N LYS A 59 5.33 -18.11 -1.34
CA LYS A 59 5.21 -17.65 0.05
C LYS A 59 3.87 -18.03 0.67
N MET A 60 2.76 -17.83 -0.05
CA MET A 60 1.43 -18.18 0.43
C MET A 60 1.28 -19.68 0.65
N LYS A 61 1.86 -20.51 -0.23
CA LYS A 61 1.89 -21.96 -0.08
C LYS A 61 2.69 -22.41 1.15
N MET A 62 3.86 -21.82 1.37
CA MET A 62 4.66 -22.11 2.57
C MET A 62 3.94 -21.65 3.85
N ALA A 63 3.35 -20.46 3.83
CA ALA A 63 2.59 -19.92 4.95
C ALA A 63 1.36 -20.79 5.26
N SER A 64 0.63 -21.24 4.24
CA SER A 64 -0.56 -22.08 4.45
C SER A 64 -0.21 -23.45 5.03
N ALA A 65 0.89 -24.07 4.58
CA ALA A 65 1.40 -25.32 5.17
C ALA A 65 1.79 -25.11 6.64
N ALA A 66 2.57 -24.07 6.94
CA ALA A 66 3.00 -23.75 8.31
C ALA A 66 1.82 -23.44 9.24
N ILE A 67 0.81 -22.72 8.75
CA ILE A 67 -0.41 -22.42 9.52
C ILE A 67 -1.20 -23.70 9.82
N ASN A 68 -1.34 -24.61 8.85
CA ASN A 68 -2.04 -25.87 9.05
C ASN A 68 -1.34 -26.74 10.11
N ASP A 69 -0.01 -26.83 10.05
CA ASP A 69 0.79 -27.57 11.04
C ASP A 69 0.66 -26.94 12.43
N ALA A 70 0.79 -25.62 12.52
CA ALA A 70 0.64 -24.89 13.78
C ALA A 70 -0.76 -25.04 14.38
N LEU A 71 -1.81 -25.06 13.55
CA LEU A 71 -3.18 -25.27 13.99
C LEU A 71 -3.38 -26.69 14.54
N ARG A 72 -2.85 -27.71 13.84
CA ARG A 72 -2.90 -29.12 14.28
C ARG A 72 -2.18 -29.32 15.61
N GLU A 73 -1.01 -28.69 15.77
CA GLU A 73 -0.23 -28.75 17.00
C GLU A 73 -0.92 -28.01 18.15
N ALA A 74 -1.48 -26.83 17.91
CA ALA A 74 -2.23 -26.07 18.91
C ALA A 74 -3.47 -26.83 19.41
N TYR A 75 -4.22 -27.48 18.53
CA TYR A 75 -5.34 -28.34 18.92
C TYR A 75 -4.88 -29.57 19.72
N SER A 76 -3.77 -30.20 19.33
CA SER A 76 -3.21 -31.36 20.04
C SER A 76 -2.69 -30.99 21.44
N ALA A 77 -2.19 -29.76 21.61
CA ALA A 77 -1.70 -29.22 22.88
C ALA A 77 -2.79 -28.56 23.76
N ASN A 78 -4.07 -28.65 23.38
CA ASN A 78 -5.20 -27.97 24.02
C ASN A 78 -5.01 -26.44 24.14
N ALA A 79 -4.24 -25.84 23.25
CA ALA A 79 -3.92 -24.41 23.21
C ALA A 79 -5.00 -23.63 22.44
N LYS A 80 -6.26 -23.72 22.90
CA LYS A 80 -7.43 -23.19 22.20
C LYS A 80 -7.31 -21.73 21.78
N GLY A 81 -6.75 -20.85 22.63
CA GLY A 81 -6.55 -19.45 22.27
C GLY A 81 -5.60 -19.24 21.08
N ALA A 82 -4.54 -20.04 20.98
CA ALA A 82 -3.60 -19.97 19.86
C ALA A 82 -4.23 -20.51 18.57
N ALA A 83 -5.05 -21.56 18.69
CA ALA A 83 -5.83 -22.09 17.58
C ALA A 83 -6.90 -21.08 17.09
N ASP A 84 -7.61 -20.42 18.00
CA ASP A 84 -8.58 -19.36 17.69
C ASP A 84 -7.89 -18.17 16.98
N TYR A 85 -6.70 -17.75 17.45
CA TYR A 85 -5.89 -16.72 16.79
C TYR A 85 -5.50 -17.11 15.36
N ALA A 86 -4.93 -18.31 15.19
CA ALA A 86 -4.51 -18.80 13.88
C ALA A 86 -5.68 -18.92 12.89
N ALA A 87 -6.81 -19.47 13.34
CA ALA A 87 -8.03 -19.56 12.54
C ALA A 87 -8.50 -18.17 12.07
N LYS A 88 -8.43 -17.16 12.94
CA LYS A 88 -8.86 -15.81 12.61
C LYS A 88 -7.95 -15.11 11.60
N VAL A 89 -6.64 -15.34 11.68
CA VAL A 89 -5.68 -14.85 10.67
C VAL A 89 -5.99 -15.44 9.29
N ILE A 90 -6.33 -16.73 9.21
CA ILE A 90 -6.72 -17.38 7.95
C ILE A 90 -8.00 -16.75 7.38
N GLU A 91 -9.01 -16.56 8.22
CA GLU A 91 -10.30 -15.94 7.85
C GLU A 91 -10.07 -14.54 7.25
N PHE A 92 -9.26 -13.71 7.92
CA PHE A 92 -8.93 -12.37 7.45
C PHE A 92 -8.12 -12.37 6.16
N SER A 93 -7.17 -13.30 6.01
CA SER A 93 -6.44 -13.46 4.76
C SER A 93 -7.39 -13.80 3.61
N GLY A 94 -8.34 -14.71 3.83
CA GLY A 94 -9.35 -15.05 2.83
C GLY A 94 -10.22 -13.85 2.43
N ALA A 95 -10.75 -13.12 3.40
CA ALA A 95 -11.55 -11.92 3.14
C ALA A 95 -10.77 -10.83 2.37
N ASN A 96 -9.49 -10.63 2.72
CA ASN A 96 -8.63 -9.66 2.07
C ASN A 96 -8.29 -10.08 0.63
N THR A 97 -8.02 -11.37 0.39
CA THR A 97 -7.80 -11.91 -0.96
C THR A 97 -9.05 -11.79 -1.82
N SER A 98 -10.23 -12.14 -1.31
CA SER A 98 -11.50 -11.94 -2.02
C SER A 98 -11.72 -10.48 -2.38
N SER A 99 -11.56 -9.55 -1.43
CA SER A 99 -11.70 -8.10 -1.71
C SER A 99 -10.72 -7.61 -2.78
N ALA A 100 -9.50 -8.15 -2.82
CA ALA A 100 -8.52 -7.82 -3.86
C ALA A 100 -8.94 -8.35 -5.24
N LEU A 101 -9.48 -9.57 -5.32
CA LEU A 101 -9.99 -10.15 -6.56
C LEU A 101 -11.24 -9.40 -7.07
N ASP A 102 -12.14 -8.99 -6.17
CA ASP A 102 -13.29 -8.16 -6.52
C ASP A 102 -12.84 -6.84 -7.13
N PHE A 103 -11.89 -6.16 -6.48
CA PHE A 103 -11.31 -4.91 -7.00
C PHE A 103 -10.66 -5.09 -8.38
N LEU A 104 -9.92 -6.18 -8.58
CA LEU A 104 -9.34 -6.49 -9.90
C LEU A 104 -10.42 -6.74 -10.95
N THR A 105 -11.50 -7.41 -10.57
CA THR A 105 -12.65 -7.67 -11.45
C THR A 105 -13.36 -6.38 -11.86
N ASP A 106 -13.56 -5.47 -10.91
CA ASP A 106 -14.13 -4.15 -11.17
C ASP A 106 -13.21 -3.32 -12.06
N LEU A 107 -11.89 -3.37 -11.81
CA LEU A 107 -10.88 -2.63 -12.57
C LEU A 107 -10.83 -3.05 -14.04
N VAL A 108 -10.87 -4.36 -14.34
CA VAL A 108 -10.89 -4.85 -15.73
C VAL A 108 -12.22 -4.59 -16.44
N SER A 109 -13.29 -4.33 -15.67
CA SER A 109 -14.63 -4.04 -16.21
C SER A 109 -14.84 -2.55 -16.51
N THR A 110 -14.14 -1.66 -15.80
CA THR A 110 -14.20 -0.21 -16.01
C THR A 110 -13.56 0.21 -17.34
N LYS A 111 -14.28 1.00 -18.14
CA LYS A 111 -13.80 1.53 -19.43
C LYS A 111 -13.23 2.95 -19.34
N LEU A 112 -13.52 3.67 -18.26
CA LEU A 112 -13.19 5.08 -18.09
C LEU A 112 -12.09 5.29 -17.02
N PRO A 113 -11.02 6.05 -17.30
CA PRO A 113 -9.94 6.29 -16.34
C PRO A 113 -10.37 7.00 -15.04
N SER A 114 -11.40 7.84 -15.09
CA SER A 114 -11.95 8.52 -13.89
C SER A 114 -12.64 7.54 -12.94
N GLU A 115 -13.25 6.48 -13.46
CA GLU A 115 -13.87 5.41 -12.65
C GLU A 115 -12.80 4.57 -11.96
N ILE A 116 -11.66 4.33 -12.62
CA ILE A 116 -10.51 3.62 -12.02
C ILE A 116 -10.00 4.32 -10.76
N LEU A 117 -9.85 5.64 -10.79
CA LEU A 117 -9.37 6.41 -9.64
C LEU A 117 -10.38 6.36 -8.47
N GLN A 118 -11.67 6.49 -8.77
CA GLN A 118 -12.73 6.39 -7.76
C GLN A 118 -12.77 4.99 -7.13
N LEU A 119 -12.66 3.95 -7.96
CA LEU A 119 -12.60 2.56 -7.52
C LEU A 119 -11.38 2.31 -6.61
N ALA A 120 -10.21 2.82 -6.98
CA ALA A 120 -8.99 2.69 -6.18
C ALA A 120 -9.12 3.41 -4.83
N ALA A 121 -9.68 4.62 -4.81
CA ALA A 121 -9.93 5.37 -3.57
C ALA A 121 -10.94 4.64 -2.66
N ALA A 122 -12.03 4.12 -3.24
CA ALA A 122 -13.03 3.35 -2.52
C ALA A 122 -12.43 2.07 -1.92
N GLN A 123 -11.62 1.33 -2.70
CA GLN A 123 -10.94 0.14 -2.22
C GLN A 123 -9.91 0.45 -1.12
N GLY A 124 -9.17 1.55 -1.23
CA GLY A 124 -8.24 1.99 -0.19
C GLY A 124 -8.95 2.25 1.14
N CYS A 125 -10.08 2.97 1.09
CA CYS A 125 -10.89 3.24 2.28
C CYS A 125 -11.48 1.95 2.88
N LYS A 126 -11.99 1.04 2.04
CA LYS A 126 -12.50 -0.28 2.45
C LYS A 126 -11.41 -1.11 3.14
N ASN A 127 -10.23 -1.21 2.52
CA ASN A 127 -9.10 -1.96 3.06
C ASN A 127 -8.60 -1.40 4.40
N PHE A 128 -8.57 -0.07 4.54
CA PHE A 128 -8.19 0.56 5.80
C PHE A 128 -9.18 0.25 6.92
N GLN A 129 -10.49 0.41 6.66
CA GLN A 129 -11.54 0.11 7.64
C GLN A 129 -11.53 -1.37 8.05
N ALA A 130 -11.39 -2.28 7.07
CA ALA A 130 -11.28 -3.71 7.32
C ALA A 130 -10.06 -4.03 8.19
N THR A 131 -8.89 -3.52 7.84
CA THR A 131 -7.65 -3.75 8.60
C THR A 131 -7.75 -3.19 10.03
N ALA A 132 -8.36 -2.02 10.20
CA ALA A 132 -8.60 -1.43 11.52
C ALA A 132 -9.59 -2.25 12.37
N ALA A 133 -10.56 -2.93 11.77
CA ALA A 133 -11.44 -3.86 12.48
C ALA A 133 -10.71 -5.17 12.83
N GLN A 134 -10.04 -5.78 11.84
CA GLN A 134 -9.29 -7.03 11.98
C GLN A 134 -8.20 -6.94 13.06
N SER A 135 -7.46 -5.83 13.10
CA SER A 135 -6.42 -5.60 14.12
C SER A 135 -6.98 -5.54 15.55
N ARG A 136 -8.19 -4.99 15.75
CA ARG A 136 -8.85 -4.98 17.05
C ARG A 136 -9.24 -6.39 17.50
N GLU A 137 -9.75 -7.21 16.59
CA GLU A 137 -10.11 -8.61 16.89
C GLU A 137 -8.88 -9.46 17.23
N LEU A 138 -7.80 -9.33 16.45
CA LEU A 138 -6.53 -10.02 16.76
C LEU A 138 -5.96 -9.61 18.11
N TRP A 139 -6.12 -8.35 18.50
CA TRP A 139 -5.66 -7.88 19.80
C TRP A 139 -6.47 -8.49 20.95
N VAL A 140 -7.78 -8.66 20.80
CA VAL A 140 -8.63 -9.36 21.79
C VAL A 140 -8.18 -10.82 21.92
N LEU A 141 -7.94 -11.52 20.81
CA LEU A 141 -7.47 -12.91 20.82
C LEU A 141 -6.07 -13.04 21.44
N THR A 142 -5.16 -12.12 21.12
CA THR A 142 -3.81 -12.07 21.71
C THR A 142 -3.88 -11.93 23.24
N ARG A 143 -4.74 -11.04 23.74
CA ARG A 143 -4.95 -10.86 25.18
C ARG A 143 -5.52 -12.13 25.83
N LYS A 144 -6.44 -12.82 25.15
CA LYS A 144 -6.99 -14.10 25.61
C LYS A 144 -5.89 -15.16 25.73
N VAL A 145 -5.04 -15.31 24.72
CA VAL A 145 -3.88 -16.21 24.77
C VAL A 145 -2.96 -15.87 25.94
N ALA A 146 -2.67 -14.58 26.15
CA ALA A 146 -1.80 -14.14 27.24
C ALA A 146 -2.38 -14.38 28.65
N SER A 147 -3.71 -14.40 28.80
CA SER A 147 -4.37 -14.53 30.10
C SER A 147 -4.79 -15.96 30.45
N GLU A 148 -5.21 -16.77 29.47
CA GLU A 148 -5.81 -18.09 29.70
C GLU A 148 -4.83 -19.26 29.53
N THR A 149 -3.61 -19.02 29.02
CA THR A 149 -2.68 -20.09 28.65
C THR A 149 -1.53 -20.24 29.64
N ALA A 150 -0.89 -21.41 29.73
CA ALA A 150 0.31 -21.64 30.53
C ALA A 150 1.54 -20.92 29.95
N ASP A 151 2.52 -20.56 30.80
CA ASP A 151 3.71 -19.77 30.41
C ASP A 151 4.54 -20.35 29.24
N PRO A 152 4.76 -21.68 29.14
CA PRO A 152 5.47 -22.25 28.00
C PRO A 152 4.77 -21.95 26.66
N ILE A 153 3.43 -22.01 26.64
CA ILE A 153 2.65 -21.78 25.42
C ILE A 153 2.60 -20.29 25.10
N LYS A 154 2.52 -19.40 26.10
CA LYS A 154 2.64 -17.95 25.88
C LYS A 154 3.97 -17.61 25.20
N LYS A 155 5.07 -18.23 25.65
CA LYS A 155 6.40 -18.03 25.07
C LYS A 155 6.48 -18.52 23.63
N SER A 156 5.93 -19.72 23.35
CA SER A 156 5.86 -20.25 21.98
C SER A 156 5.03 -19.35 21.07
N PHE A 157 3.86 -18.90 21.53
CA PHE A 157 3.01 -17.98 20.78
C PHE A 157 3.70 -16.65 20.48
N ALA A 158 4.33 -16.03 21.49
CA ALA A 158 5.11 -14.80 21.29
C ALA A 158 6.24 -14.99 20.28
N SER A 159 6.94 -16.13 20.31
CA SER A 159 7.99 -16.43 19.33
C SER A 159 7.45 -16.59 17.91
N VAL A 160 6.28 -17.22 17.74
CA VAL A 160 5.62 -17.35 16.43
C VAL A 160 5.17 -15.99 15.90
N LEU A 161 4.56 -15.14 16.74
CA LEU A 161 4.19 -13.79 16.36
C LEU A 161 5.39 -12.97 15.89
N GLN A 162 6.52 -13.05 16.60
CA GLN A 162 7.76 -12.37 16.21
C GLN A 162 8.35 -12.87 14.88
N LYS A 163 8.10 -14.14 14.51
CA LYS A 163 8.52 -14.69 13.21
C LYS A 163 7.58 -14.31 12.06
N ALA A 164 6.34 -13.96 12.39
CA ALA A 164 5.31 -13.64 11.41
C ALA A 164 5.20 -12.13 11.11
N ALA A 165 5.72 -11.27 11.99
CA ALA A 165 5.88 -9.82 11.80
C ALA A 165 7.11 -9.49 10.93
#